data_AF-A0A1Q3CPU0-F1
#
_entry.id   AF-A0A1Q3CPU0-F1
#
_cell.length_a   1.000
_cell.length_b   1.000
_cell.length_c   1.000
_cell.angle_alpha   90.00
_cell.angle_beta   90.00
_cell.angle_gamma   90.00
#
_symmetry.space_group_name_H-M   'P 1'
#
loop_
_entity.id
_entity.type
_entity.pdbx_description
1 polymer ?
#
loop_
_entity_poly.entity_id
_entity_poly.type
_entity_poly.pdbx_seq_one_letter_code
_entity_poly.pdbx_strand_id
1 'polypeptide(L)'
;MSMPLGGGTSDFYKDSVAIGAFATMEKGILISCSERNAGPSSYSLSNMAPWITTVGAGTLDRDFPAYASIDNGQNYSSVSLYRGSELSGKLLPLIYAANASNSTNGNLCMIGTLTTDKVRGKVVL
;
A
#
# COMPACT_ATOMS: atom_id res chain seq x y z
N MET A 1 -8.78 -10.51 -22.21
CA MET A 1 -7.40 -10.08 -21.86
C MET A 1 -7.45 -9.38 -20.51
N SER A 2 -6.53 -9.70 -19.61
CA SER A 2 -6.34 -9.00 -18.33
C SER A 2 -5.02 -8.24 -18.36
N MET A 3 -5.03 -6.96 -18.00
CA MET A 3 -3.83 -6.13 -18.01
C MET A 3 -3.80 -5.21 -16.76
N PRO A 4 -3.05 -5.58 -15.70
CA PRO A 4 -3.03 -4.84 -14.43
C PRO A 4 -2.06 -3.64 -14.47
N LEU A 5 -1.87 -3.05 -15.65
CA LEU A 5 -0.96 -1.94 -15.88
C LEU A 5 -1.76 -0.77 -16.48
N GLY A 6 -1.31 0.45 -16.21
CA GLY A 6 -1.93 1.67 -16.73
C GLY A 6 -0.86 2.72 -17.04
N GLY A 7 -1.05 3.41 -18.16
CA GLY A 7 -0.24 4.55 -18.56
C GLY A 7 -0.65 5.83 -17.84
N GLY A 8 0.05 6.93 -18.13
CA GLY A 8 -0.39 8.28 -17.74
C GLY A 8 -1.67 8.68 -18.49
N THR A 9 -2.29 9.80 -18.07
CA THR A 9 -3.42 10.37 -18.79
C THR A 9 -2.91 11.03 -20.08
N SER A 10 -3.12 10.37 -21.20
CA SER A 10 -2.80 10.86 -22.55
C SER A 10 -3.99 10.65 -23.47
N ASP A 11 -4.04 11.37 -24.59
CA ASP A 11 -5.04 11.11 -25.62
C ASP A 11 -4.97 9.64 -26.09
N PHE A 12 -6.10 9.03 -26.43
CA PHE A 12 -6.16 7.59 -26.74
C PHE A 12 -5.23 7.14 -27.88
N TYR A 13 -4.96 7.99 -28.86
CA TYR A 13 -4.06 7.69 -29.98
C TYR A 13 -2.57 7.85 -29.64
N LYS A 14 -2.24 8.32 -28.43
CA LYS A 14 -0.88 8.35 -27.87
C LYS A 14 -0.69 7.34 -26.74
N ASP A 15 -1.78 6.74 -26.26
CA ASP A 15 -1.77 5.71 -25.23
C ASP A 15 -1.66 4.33 -25.86
N SER A 16 -0.51 3.68 -25.67
CA SER A 16 -0.24 2.34 -26.17
C SER A 16 -1.21 1.29 -25.61
N VAL A 17 -1.72 1.48 -24.37
CA VAL A 17 -2.74 0.63 -23.77
C VAL A 17 -4.06 0.80 -24.50
N ALA A 18 -4.48 2.04 -24.76
CA ALA A 18 -5.71 2.31 -25.48
C ALA A 18 -5.67 1.78 -26.93
N ILE A 19 -4.56 1.99 -27.66
CA ILE A 19 -4.37 1.47 -29.02
C ILE A 19 -4.41 -0.07 -29.05
N GLY A 20 -3.63 -0.71 -28.18
CA GLY A 20 -3.57 -2.18 -28.12
C GLY A 20 -4.91 -2.80 -27.71
N ALA A 21 -5.62 -2.16 -26.77
CA ALA A 21 -6.95 -2.58 -26.37
C ALA A 21 -7.97 -2.42 -27.50
N PHE A 22 -7.87 -1.36 -28.32
CA PHE A 22 -8.76 -1.15 -29.45
C PHE A 22 -8.62 -2.29 -30.48
N ALA A 23 -7.40 -2.58 -30.91
CA ALA A 23 -7.12 -3.66 -31.86
C ALA A 23 -7.53 -5.06 -31.33
N THR A 24 -7.51 -5.23 -30.01
CA THR A 24 -7.97 -6.45 -29.34
C THR A 24 -9.50 -6.53 -29.31
N MET A 25 -10.17 -5.41 -29.03
CA MET A 25 -11.63 -5.30 -29.02
C MET A 25 -12.21 -5.51 -30.43
N GLU A 26 -11.54 -5.02 -31.48
CA GLU A 26 -11.93 -5.29 -32.88
C GLU A 26 -11.95 -6.79 -33.23
N LYS A 27 -11.17 -7.60 -32.51
CA LYS A 27 -11.17 -9.06 -32.63
C LYS A 27 -12.21 -9.75 -31.74
N GLY A 28 -13.11 -8.99 -31.12
CA GLY A 28 -14.16 -9.50 -30.23
C GLY A 28 -13.65 -9.94 -28.85
N ILE A 29 -12.44 -9.53 -28.45
CA ILE A 29 -11.84 -9.93 -27.18
C ILE A 29 -12.05 -8.82 -26.15
N LEU A 30 -12.71 -9.13 -25.04
CA LEU A 30 -12.87 -8.20 -23.91
C LEU A 30 -11.52 -7.88 -23.25
N ILE A 31 -11.31 -6.62 -22.89
CA ILE A 31 -10.12 -6.13 -22.18
C ILE A 31 -10.53 -5.59 -20.82
N SER A 32 -9.86 -6.06 -19.76
CA SER A 32 -10.02 -5.57 -18.40
C SER A 32 -8.70 -4.98 -17.90
N CYS A 33 -8.76 -3.73 -17.40
CA CYS A 33 -7.63 -2.98 -16.85
C CYS A 33 -7.97 -2.37 -15.49
N SER A 34 -6.97 -2.13 -14.64
CA SER A 34 -7.16 -1.46 -13.33
C SER A 34 -7.19 0.07 -13.44
N GLU A 35 -7.90 0.75 -12.54
CA GLU A 35 -8.01 2.22 -12.49
C GLU A 35 -6.71 2.97 -12.10
N ARG A 36 -5.70 2.28 -11.55
CA ARG A 36 -4.47 2.81 -10.89
C ARG A 36 -4.71 3.25 -9.45
N ASN A 37 -3.65 3.22 -8.64
CA ASN A 37 -3.69 3.47 -7.20
C ASN A 37 -3.37 4.94 -6.83
N ALA A 38 -3.83 5.90 -7.64
CA ALA A 38 -3.51 7.33 -7.49
C ALA A 38 -4.62 8.15 -6.81
N GLY A 39 -5.73 7.52 -6.41
CA GLY A 39 -6.78 8.16 -5.62
C GLY A 39 -6.27 8.68 -4.26
N PRO A 40 -7.12 9.38 -3.49
CA PRO A 40 -8.57 9.53 -3.65
C PRO A 40 -9.01 10.82 -4.37
N SER A 41 -8.08 11.60 -4.91
CA SER A 41 -8.43 12.85 -5.60
C SER A 41 -9.26 12.59 -6.86
N SER A 42 -10.14 13.53 -7.19
CA SER A 42 -10.85 13.51 -8.47
C SER A 42 -9.88 13.54 -9.65
N TYR A 43 -10.30 12.96 -10.78
CA TYR A 43 -9.52 12.89 -12.02
C TYR A 43 -8.18 12.13 -11.92
N SER A 44 -8.04 11.21 -10.97
CA SER A 44 -6.86 10.33 -10.81
C SER A 44 -6.94 9.00 -11.59
N LEU A 45 -8.06 8.76 -12.28
CA LEU A 45 -8.35 7.59 -13.12
C LEU A 45 -7.37 7.45 -14.29
N SER A 46 -7.05 6.19 -14.62
CA SER A 46 -6.35 5.80 -15.85
C SER A 46 -7.15 4.75 -16.64
N ASN A 47 -6.71 4.40 -17.84
CA ASN A 47 -7.37 3.41 -18.71
C ASN A 47 -8.82 3.80 -19.07
N MET A 48 -9.09 5.08 -19.28
CA MET A 48 -10.45 5.61 -19.50
C MET A 48 -11.00 5.40 -20.93
N ALA A 49 -10.36 4.57 -21.74
CA ALA A 49 -10.80 4.34 -23.11
C ALA A 49 -12.14 3.58 -23.11
N PRO A 50 -13.16 4.00 -23.90
CA PRO A 50 -14.50 3.41 -23.84
C PRO A 50 -14.59 1.91 -24.13
N TRP A 51 -13.59 1.35 -24.80
CA TRP A 51 -13.49 -0.08 -25.14
C TRP A 51 -12.74 -0.91 -24.08
N ILE A 52 -12.31 -0.29 -22.98
CA ILE A 52 -11.66 -0.95 -21.85
C ILE A 52 -12.65 -1.06 -20.70
N THR A 53 -12.76 -2.25 -20.11
CA THR A 53 -13.44 -2.43 -18.82
C THR A 53 -12.48 -2.03 -17.70
N THR A 54 -12.66 -0.83 -17.16
CA THR A 54 -11.82 -0.30 -16.08
C THR A 54 -12.36 -0.70 -14.72
N VAL A 55 -11.51 -1.32 -13.91
CA VAL A 55 -11.86 -1.96 -12.65
C VAL A 55 -11.24 -1.20 -11.48
N GLY A 56 -12.09 -0.71 -10.58
CA GLY A 56 -11.70 -0.09 -9.31
C GLY A 56 -11.37 -1.13 -8.24
N ALA A 57 -10.69 -0.69 -7.18
CA ALA A 57 -10.38 -1.53 -6.02
C ALA A 57 -11.42 -1.34 -4.91
N GLY A 58 -11.93 -2.44 -4.35
CA GLY A 58 -12.83 -2.46 -3.21
C GLY A 58 -12.28 -3.36 -2.09
N THR A 59 -12.81 -3.19 -0.88
CA THR A 59 -12.49 -4.04 0.27
C THR A 59 -13.40 -5.27 0.31
N LEU A 60 -12.91 -6.33 0.96
CA LEU A 60 -13.70 -7.51 1.31
C LEU A 60 -14.11 -7.44 2.79
N ASP A 61 -14.98 -8.34 3.22
CA ASP A 61 -15.32 -8.57 4.63
C ASP A 61 -14.16 -9.18 5.45
N ARG A 62 -13.19 -9.81 4.78
CA ARG A 62 -11.97 -10.34 5.40
C ARG A 62 -10.96 -9.24 5.74
N ASP A 63 -10.45 -9.27 6.97
CA ASP A 63 -9.36 -8.42 7.47
C ASP A 63 -8.20 -9.25 8.07
N PHE A 64 -7.07 -8.61 8.38
CA PHE A 64 -5.87 -9.22 8.98
C PHE A 64 -5.52 -8.55 10.32
N PRO A 65 -6.31 -8.80 11.37
CA PRO A 65 -6.13 -8.13 12.64
C PRO A 65 -4.83 -8.56 13.32
N ALA A 66 -4.17 -7.58 13.94
CA ALA A 66 -3.03 -7.76 14.83
C ALA A 66 -3.31 -7.03 16.14
N TYR A 67 -3.07 -7.70 17.26
CA TYR A 67 -3.36 -7.16 18.58
C TYR A 67 -2.07 -6.80 19.30
N ALA A 68 -2.01 -5.57 19.82
CA ALA A 68 -0.88 -5.09 20.61
C ALA A 68 -1.35 -4.79 22.04
N SER A 69 -0.97 -5.66 22.96
CA SER A 69 -1.16 -5.44 24.39
C SER A 69 0.08 -4.79 24.99
N ILE A 70 -0.13 -3.72 25.74
CA ILE A 70 0.94 -2.99 26.45
C ILE A 70 0.78 -3.13 27.96
N ASP A 71 1.85 -2.84 28.70
CA ASP A 71 1.97 -3.10 30.14
C ASP A 71 0.89 -2.43 31.01
N ASN A 72 0.33 -1.29 30.54
CA ASN A 72 -0.76 -0.60 31.24
C ASN A 72 -2.14 -1.28 31.11
N GLY A 73 -2.20 -2.49 30.54
CA GLY A 73 -3.43 -3.25 30.33
C GLY A 73 -4.26 -2.82 29.12
N GLN A 74 -3.83 -1.80 28.35
CA GLN A 74 -4.51 -1.44 27.11
C GLN A 74 -4.17 -2.41 25.99
N ASN A 75 -5.18 -2.71 25.18
CA ASN A 75 -5.07 -3.56 24.01
C ASN A 75 -5.52 -2.79 22.76
N TYR A 76 -4.65 -2.72 21.76
CA TYR A 76 -4.91 -2.03 20.50
C TYR A 76 -5.18 -3.04 19.39
N SER A 77 -6.31 -2.84 18.69
CA SER A 77 -6.58 -3.53 17.44
C SER A 77 -5.87 -2.81 16.31
N SER A 78 -5.05 -3.52 15.55
CA SER A 78 -4.26 -3.05 14.42
C SER A 78 -4.41 -4.00 13.24
N VAL A 79 -3.76 -3.70 12.12
CA VAL A 79 -3.73 -4.56 10.94
C VAL A 79 -2.29 -4.92 10.60
N SER A 80 -2.00 -6.18 10.36
CA SER A 80 -0.67 -6.64 9.95
C SER A 80 -0.73 -7.89 9.10
N LEU A 81 0.15 -7.97 8.09
CA LEU A 81 0.36 -9.15 7.26
C LEU A 81 1.63 -9.92 7.69
N TYR A 82 2.16 -9.64 8.88
CA TYR A 82 3.35 -10.31 9.38
C TYR A 82 3.13 -11.83 9.49
N ARG A 83 4.02 -12.59 8.84
CA ARG A 83 3.97 -14.07 8.78
C ARG A 83 5.18 -14.73 9.47
N GLY A 84 6.00 -13.95 10.16
CA GLY A 84 7.19 -14.47 10.83
C GLY A 84 6.86 -15.12 12.18
N SER A 85 7.92 -15.48 12.89
CA SER A 85 7.81 -16.05 14.23
C SER A 85 7.13 -15.08 15.18
N GLU A 86 6.23 -15.59 16.02
CA GLU A 86 5.65 -14.80 17.08
C GLU A 86 6.73 -14.23 17.99
N LEU A 87 6.49 -13.02 18.49
CA LEU A 87 7.25 -12.47 19.60
C LEU A 87 7.11 -13.43 20.79
N SER A 88 8.17 -13.59 21.59
CA SER A 88 8.32 -14.66 22.59
C SER A 88 7.35 -14.61 23.80
N GLY A 89 6.15 -14.04 23.65
CA GLY A 89 5.14 -13.85 24.70
C GLY A 89 5.56 -12.84 25.78
N LYS A 90 6.77 -12.30 25.70
CA LYS A 90 7.33 -11.34 26.65
C LYS A 90 7.10 -9.92 26.17
N LEU A 91 6.69 -9.05 27.09
CA LEU A 91 6.63 -7.61 26.85
C LEU A 91 8.03 -7.09 26.50
N LEU A 92 8.12 -6.45 25.33
CA LEU A 92 9.33 -5.78 24.89
C LEU A 92 9.30 -4.31 25.32
N PRO A 93 10.46 -3.71 25.64
CA PRO A 93 10.49 -2.28 25.93
C PRO A 93 10.04 -1.47 24.72
N LEU A 94 9.26 -0.43 24.98
CA LEU A 94 8.82 0.53 23.97
C LEU A 94 9.72 1.76 24.00
N ILE A 95 10.00 2.34 22.83
CA ILE A 95 10.72 3.62 22.71
C ILE A 95 10.06 4.47 21.63
N TYR A 96 9.83 5.75 21.93
CA TYR A 96 9.37 6.70 20.93
C TYR A 96 10.54 7.11 20.02
N ALA A 97 10.34 7.05 18.71
CA ALA A 97 11.35 7.26 17.69
C ALA A 97 12.07 8.62 17.83
N ALA A 98 11.34 9.67 18.25
CA ALA A 98 11.92 10.99 18.48
C ALA A 98 13.00 10.99 19.59
N ASN A 99 12.87 10.12 20.60
CA ASN A 99 13.87 9.96 21.67
C ASN A 99 15.08 9.12 21.23
N ALA A 100 14.93 8.40 20.11
CA ALA A 100 15.94 7.52 19.53
C ALA A 100 16.69 8.14 18.35
N SER A 101 16.37 9.35 17.92
CA SER A 101 16.96 10.04 16.76
C SER A 101 17.49 11.42 17.10
N ASN A 102 18.58 11.81 16.43
CA ASN A 102 19.10 13.18 16.43
C ASN A 102 18.83 13.92 15.10
N SER A 103 18.15 13.28 14.16
CA SER A 103 17.84 13.84 12.83
C SER A 103 16.46 14.48 12.78
N THR A 104 16.32 15.51 11.95
CA THR A 104 15.02 16.06 11.53
C THR A 104 14.22 14.95 10.84
N ASN A 105 12.98 14.71 11.28
CA ASN A 105 12.12 13.57 10.90
C ASN A 105 12.50 12.21 11.51
N GLY A 106 13.30 12.19 12.58
CA GLY A 106 13.58 11.00 13.36
C GLY A 106 12.35 10.27 13.89
N ASN A 107 11.32 11.02 14.22
CA ASN A 107 10.02 10.52 14.67
C ASN A 107 9.26 9.73 13.58
N LEU A 108 9.68 9.81 12.31
CA LEU A 108 9.03 9.08 11.20
C LEU A 108 9.70 7.74 10.89
N CYS A 109 10.68 7.30 11.70
CA CYS A 109 11.43 6.07 11.48
C CYS A 109 12.06 5.97 10.07
N MET A 110 12.40 7.11 9.47
CA MET A 110 13.03 7.18 8.15
C MET A 110 14.36 6.43 8.12
N ILE A 111 14.74 5.98 6.92
CA ILE A 111 15.99 5.23 6.73
C ILE A 111 17.18 6.07 7.23
N GLY A 112 17.96 5.49 8.14
CA GLY A 112 19.18 6.10 8.68
C GLY A 112 18.97 7.15 9.78
N THR A 113 17.74 7.40 10.24
CA THR A 113 17.50 8.42 11.28
C THR A 113 17.59 7.88 12.71
N LEU A 114 17.32 6.59 12.93
CA LEU A 114 17.31 5.98 14.25
C LEU A 114 18.72 5.57 14.71
N THR A 115 19.04 5.86 15.98
CA THR A 115 20.29 5.42 16.62
C THR A 115 20.18 3.95 17.01
N THR A 116 21.00 3.08 16.40
CA THR A 116 20.92 1.62 16.56
C THR A 116 21.00 1.17 18.02
N ASP A 117 21.88 1.77 18.81
CA ASP A 117 22.07 1.41 20.23
C ASP A 117 20.84 1.70 21.09
N LYS A 118 20.02 2.68 20.70
CA LYS A 118 18.82 3.07 21.45
C LYS A 118 17.63 2.14 21.16
N VAL A 119 17.56 1.57 19.96
CA VAL A 119 16.38 0.82 19.45
C VAL A 119 16.56 -0.70 19.46
N ARG A 120 17.79 -1.21 19.59
CA ARG A 120 18.06 -2.66 19.54
C ARG A 120 17.27 -3.42 20.61
N GLY A 121 16.50 -4.42 20.19
CA GLY A 121 15.70 -5.28 21.08
C GLY A 121 14.44 -4.62 21.65
N LYS A 122 14.02 -3.47 21.08
CA LYS A 122 12.84 -2.71 21.50
C LYS A 122 11.85 -2.58 20.36
N VAL A 123 10.61 -2.28 20.71
CA VAL A 123 9.58 -1.87 19.74
C VAL A 123 9.61 -0.35 19.65
N VAL A 124 9.71 0.19 18.44
CA VAL A 124 9.81 1.63 18.17
C VAL A 124 8.43 2.14 17.73
N LEU A 125 7.99 3.25 18.34
CA LEU A 125 6.77 3.99 17.99
C LEU A 125 7.11 5.28 17.27
#